data_AF-A0A261Q8U7-F1
#
_entry.id   AF-A0A261Q8U7-F1
#
_cell.length_a   1.000
_cell.length_b   1.000
_cell.length_c   1.000
_cell.angle_alpha   90.00
_cell.angle_beta   90.00
_cell.angle_gamma   90.00
#
_symmetry.space_group_name_H-M   'P 1'
#
loop_
_entity.id
_entity.type
_entity.pdbx_description
1 polymer ?
#
loop_
_entity_poly.entity_id
_entity_poly.type
_entity_poly.pdbx_seq_one_letter_code
_entity_poly.pdbx_strand_id
1 'polypeptide(L)' 'MALLKMNLSTKEIADILGISPQSANTARYRLRKRLNLKPEDDLEAMIRNL' A
#
# COMPACT_ATOMS: atom_id res chain seq x y z
N MET A 1 9.56 -13.10 -1.25
CA MET A 1 8.07 -13.01 -1.23
C MET A 1 7.60 -12.82 0.22
N ALA A 2 7.68 -11.62 0.78
CA ALA A 2 7.26 -11.40 2.18
C ALA A 2 6.48 -10.10 2.39
N LEU A 3 6.80 -9.02 1.66
CA LEU A 3 6.20 -7.70 1.90
C LEU A 3 4.81 -7.50 1.28
N LEU A 4 4.37 -8.36 0.35
CA LEU A 4 3.04 -8.28 -0.29
C LEU A 4 1.95 -9.02 0.50
N LYS A 5 2.33 -9.85 1.49
CA LYS A 5 1.37 -10.64 2.31
C LYS A 5 0.99 -9.99 3.63
N MET A 6 1.63 -8.90 4.00
CA MET A 6 1.44 -8.34 5.33
C MET A 6 0.36 -7.26 5.25
N ASN A 7 -0.64 -7.40 6.13
CA ASN A 7 -1.72 -6.46 6.40
C ASN A 7 -1.18 -5.15 7.01
N LEU A 8 -0.11 -4.60 6.44
CA LEU A 8 0.68 -3.51 7.00
C LEU A 8 -0.04 -2.20 6.79
N SER A 9 -0.25 -1.53 7.90
CA SER A 9 -0.67 -0.15 7.92
C SER A 9 0.37 0.74 7.21
N THR A 10 -0.05 1.91 6.75
CA THR A 10 0.86 2.91 6.16
C THR A 10 2.04 3.22 7.10
N LYS A 11 1.83 3.18 8.42
CA LYS A 11 2.90 3.39 9.41
C LYS A 11 3.97 2.30 9.34
N GLU A 12 3.58 1.03 9.32
CA GLU A 12 4.54 -0.07 9.25
C GLU A 12 5.31 -0.06 7.92
N ILE A 13 4.64 0.30 6.81
CA ILE A 13 5.31 0.48 5.51
C ILE A 13 6.33 1.62 5.59
N ALA A 14 5.97 2.73 6.24
CA ALA A 14 6.87 3.87 6.41
C ALA A 14 8.09 3.50 7.24
N ASP A 15 7.89 2.76 8.34
CA ASP A 15 8.94 2.30 9.24
C ASP A 15 9.89 1.31 8.55
N ILE A 16 9.36 0.34 7.78
CA ILE A 16 10.16 -0.61 6.99
C ILE A 16 11.00 0.10 5.93
N LEU A 17 10.40 1.09 5.25
CA LEU A 17 11.07 1.82 4.17
C LEU A 17 11.96 2.96 4.68
N GLY A 18 11.95 3.26 5.98
CA GLY A 18 12.68 4.39 6.56
C GLY A 18 12.24 5.75 6.03
N ILE A 19 10.97 5.88 5.61
CA ILE A 19 10.40 7.12 5.06
C ILE A 19 9.32 7.69 5.99
N SER A 20 8.91 8.93 5.76
CA SER A 20 7.79 9.49 6.52
C SER A 20 6.45 8.82 6.17
N PRO A 21 5.51 8.68 7.13
CA PRO A 21 4.17 8.16 6.86
C PRO A 21 3.43 8.91 5.75
N GLN A 22 3.68 10.21 5.59
CA GLN A 22 3.11 11.04 4.53
C GLN A 22 3.65 10.66 3.14
N SER A 23 4.95 10.33 3.06
CA SER A 23 5.57 9.82 1.83
C SER A 23 5.02 8.44 1.47
N ALA A 24 4.84 7.57 2.46
CA ALA A 24 4.21 6.26 2.28
C ALA A 24 2.76 6.38 1.80
N ASN A 25 1.97 7.31 2.35
CA ASN A 25 0.60 7.59 1.89
C ASN A 25 0.57 8.05 0.43
N THR A 26 1.48 8.96 0.05
CA THR A 26 1.58 9.43 -1.34
C THR A 26 1.94 8.29 -2.29
N ALA A 27 2.86 7.41 -1.88
CA ALA A 27 3.21 6.22 -2.65
C ALA A 27 2.02 5.26 -2.80
N ARG A 28 1.27 5.00 -1.72
CA ARG A 28 0.06 4.15 -1.73
C ARG A 28 -1.02 4.74 -2.65
N TYR A 29 -1.25 6.04 -2.60
CA TYR A 29 -2.19 6.73 -3.50
C TYR A 29 -1.77 6.62 -4.98
N ARG A 30 -0.49 6.87 -5.29
CA ARG A 30 0.03 6.71 -6.65
C ARG A 30 -0.11 5.28 -7.16
N LEU A 31 0.14 4.28 -6.30
CA LEU A 31 -0.04 2.87 -6.63
C LEU A 31 -1.52 2.57 -6.94
N ARG A 32 -2.46 3.02 -6.10
CA ARG A 32 -3.91 2.89 -6.38
C ARG A 32 -4.29 3.47 -7.73
N LYS A 33 -3.80 4.67 -8.03
CA LYS A 33 -4.08 5.35 -9.31
C LYS A 33 -3.50 4.59 -10.50
N ARG A 34 -2.29 4.05 -10.41
CA ARG A 34 -1.68 3.22 -11.47
C ARG A 34 -2.41 1.90 -11.69
N LEU A 35 -2.99 1.33 -10.64
CA LEU A 35 -3.81 0.13 -10.70
C LEU A 35 -5.28 0.43 -11.05
N ASN A 36 -5.61 1.71 -11.28
CA ASN A 36 -6.95 2.19 -11.61
C ASN A 36 -8.04 1.79 -10.61
N LEU A 37 -7.65 1.69 -9.32
CA LEU A 37 -8.52 1.24 -8.24
C LEU A 37 -9.41 2.38 -7.75
N LYS A 38 -10.72 2.15 -7.71
CA LYS A 38 -11.70 3.05 -7.12
C LYS A 38 -11.56 3.07 -5.60
N PRO A 39 -12.06 4.09 -4.88
CA PRO A 39 -12.00 4.16 -3.41
C PRO A 39 -12.65 2.94 -2.72
N GLU A 40 -13.68 2.42 -3.36
CA GLU A 40 -14.48 1.25 -3.00
C GLU A 40 -13.77 -0.08 -3.28
N ASP A 41 -12.72 -0.06 -4.10
CA ASP A 41 -11.88 -1.23 -4.31
C ASP A 41 -10.90 -1.39 -3.14
N ASP A 42 -10.97 -2.55 -2.50
CA ASP A 42 -10.04 -2.95 -1.46
C ASP A 42 -8.67 -3.27 -2.08
N LEU A 43 -7.77 -2.29 -2.00
CA LEU A 43 -6.37 -2.41 -2.43
C LEU A 43 -5.69 -3.61 -1.76
N GLU A 44 -6.02 -3.92 -0.52
CA GLU A 44 -5.42 -5.05 0.19
C GLU A 44 -5.97 -6.39 -0.28
N ALA A 45 -7.25 -6.46 -0.63
CA ALA A 45 -7.83 -7.67 -1.25
C ALA A 45 -7.21 -7.96 -2.62
N MET A 46 -6.89 -6.91 -3.40
CA MET A 46 -6.28 -7.06 -4.72
C MET A 46 -4.81 -7.51 -4.62
N ILE A 47 -4.04 -6.92 -3.71
CA ILE A 47 -2.63 -7.32 -3.47
C ILE A 47 -2.55 -8.74 -2.88
N ARG A 48 -3.53 -9.17 -2.07
CA ARG A 48 -3.60 -10.54 -1.53
C ARG A 48 -3.85 -11.62 -2.60
N ASN A 49 -4.48 -11.26 -3.71
CA ASN A 49 -4.85 -12.19 -4.80
C ASN A 49 -3.83 -12.20 -5.96
N LEU A 50 -2.68 -11.52 -5.81
CA LEU A 50 -1.49 -11.64 -6.67
C LEU A 50 -0.47 -12.61 -6.05
#